data_AF-A0A9X2I3K0-F1
#
_entry.id   AF-A0A9X2I3K0-F1
#
_cell.length_a   1.000
_cell.length_b   1.000
_cell.length_c   1.000
_cell.angle_alpha   90.00
_cell.angle_beta   90.00
_cell.angle_gamma   90.00
#
_symmetry.space_group_name_H-M   'P 1'
#
loop_
_entity.id
_entity.type
_entity.pdbx_description
1 polymer ?
#
loop_
_entity_poly.entity_id
_entity_poly.type
_entity_poly.pdbx_seq_one_letter_code
_entity_poly.pdbx_strand_id
1 'polypeptide(L)'
;MNPKLFFDSIKEKHDRYFIEYYPPMHGFLFANLQITYMYDIKLHQMKADMEELAKKWVKRYPVSLMVSAFDDHGRLISFSGGAGESYLIALKVDGSFDLLWKSVPDSSFPTEVLDADYLLSVYKDINFRTQEEIRQSAQESLKPMRRLKFLILIWAVFIPALIAVLEFFSPTWVALIALAYSLWQAYQKYLIMTGRKVKKDAEIEKEKEKQRMEHHHYHCELNPDGFVRLRNENFKADAKYRTRKEYDALS
;
A
#
# COMPACT_ATOMS: atom_id res chain seq x y z
N MET A 1 -1.29 29.18 -14.37
CA MET A 1 -0.75 27.90 -13.88
C MET A 1 -1.56 26.80 -14.55
N ASN A 2 -0.90 25.88 -15.26
CA ASN A 2 -1.61 24.74 -15.85
C ASN A 2 -2.21 23.88 -14.73
N PRO A 3 -3.48 23.46 -14.84
CA PRO A 3 -4.11 22.61 -13.84
C PRO A 3 -3.36 21.29 -13.77
N LYS A 4 -3.12 20.78 -12.55
CA LYS A 4 -2.52 19.46 -12.38
C LYS A 4 -3.57 18.38 -12.63
N LEU A 5 -3.36 17.60 -13.68
CA LEU A 5 -4.22 16.51 -14.11
C LEU A 5 -3.68 15.18 -13.60
N PHE A 6 -4.59 14.31 -13.17
CA PHE A 6 -4.31 12.95 -12.73
C PHE A 6 -5.23 12.01 -13.49
N PHE A 7 -4.69 11.29 -14.46
CA PHE A 7 -5.45 10.32 -15.25
C PHE A 7 -5.49 8.97 -14.53
N ASP A 8 -6.61 8.25 -14.67
CA ASP A 8 -6.72 6.88 -14.18
C ASP A 8 -5.79 5.94 -14.98
N SER A 9 -5.29 4.87 -14.35
CA SER A 9 -4.51 3.85 -15.05
C SER A 9 -5.40 2.91 -15.88
N ILE A 10 -4.87 2.39 -16.99
CA ILE A 10 -5.55 1.38 -17.80
C ILE A 10 -4.94 0.01 -17.49
N LYS A 11 -5.79 -0.97 -17.18
CA LYS A 11 -5.39 -2.37 -16.99
C LYS A 11 -5.96 -3.25 -18.10
N GLU A 12 -5.10 -4.04 -18.77
CA GLU A 12 -5.53 -5.05 -19.74
C GLU A 12 -4.98 -6.42 -19.34
N LYS A 13 -5.82 -7.46 -19.41
CA LYS A 13 -5.43 -8.84 -19.15
C LYS A 13 -5.10 -9.56 -20.45
N HIS A 14 -4.06 -10.39 -20.38
CA HIS A 14 -3.68 -11.34 -21.42
C HIS A 14 -3.48 -12.74 -20.81
N ASP A 15 -3.34 -13.77 -21.63
CA ASP A 15 -3.26 -15.17 -21.18
C ASP A 15 -2.07 -15.46 -20.24
N ARG A 16 -0.97 -14.72 -20.38
CA ARG A 16 0.30 -14.98 -19.67
C ARG A 16 0.77 -13.83 -18.79
N TYR A 17 0.19 -12.65 -18.96
CA TYR A 17 0.56 -11.44 -18.26
C TYR A 17 -0.64 -10.50 -18.18
N PHE A 18 -0.59 -9.51 -17.31
CA PHE A 18 -1.43 -8.33 -17.44
C PHE A 18 -0.53 -7.11 -17.61
N ILE A 19 -1.12 -6.05 -18.14
CA ILE A 19 -0.44 -4.78 -18.29
C ILE A 19 -1.17 -3.70 -17.51
N GLU A 20 -0.39 -2.76 -17.00
CA GLU A 20 -0.91 -1.53 -16.43
C GLU A 20 -0.21 -0.33 -17.06
N TYR A 21 -1.00 0.49 -17.73
CA TYR A 21 -0.56 1.71 -18.37
C TYR A 21 -0.92 2.92 -17.50
N TYR A 22 0.08 3.73 -17.23
CA TYR A 22 0.00 4.95 -16.45
C TYR A 22 0.33 6.14 -17.36
N PRO A 23 -0.65 7.01 -17.64
CA PRO A 23 -0.38 8.28 -18.30
C PRO A 23 0.66 9.11 -17.52
N PRO A 24 1.37 10.05 -18.17
CA PRO A 24 2.35 10.89 -17.52
C PRO A 24 1.70 11.66 -16.37
N MET A 25 2.23 11.50 -15.16
CA MET A 25 1.86 12.36 -14.04
C MET A 25 2.40 13.77 -14.25
N HIS A 26 1.76 14.77 -13.65
CA HIS A 26 2.23 16.15 -13.75
C HIS A 26 3.71 16.28 -13.37
N GLY A 27 4.52 16.83 -14.29
CA GLY A 27 5.97 17.00 -14.13
C GLY A 27 6.82 15.84 -14.66
N PHE A 28 6.21 14.73 -15.09
CA PHE A 28 6.90 13.63 -15.77
C PHE A 28 6.83 13.80 -17.29
N LEU A 29 7.89 13.37 -17.99
CA LEU A 29 8.05 13.55 -19.43
C LEU A 29 7.61 12.34 -20.28
N PHE A 30 7.16 11.26 -19.63
CA PHE A 30 6.80 10.01 -20.28
C PHE A 30 5.72 9.26 -19.50
N ALA A 31 5.00 8.40 -20.21
CA ALA A 31 4.05 7.44 -19.65
C ALA A 31 4.79 6.17 -19.19
N ASN A 32 4.19 5.39 -18.30
CA ASN A 32 4.75 4.11 -17.85
C ASN A 32 3.84 2.96 -18.26
N LEU A 33 4.42 1.92 -18.85
CA LEU A 33 3.75 0.64 -19.10
C LEU A 33 4.43 -0.44 -18.26
N GLN A 34 3.68 -1.03 -17.35
CA GLN A 34 4.14 -2.15 -16.54
C GLN A 34 3.56 -3.43 -17.11
N ILE A 35 4.40 -4.45 -17.31
CA ILE A 35 3.99 -5.77 -17.76
C ILE A 35 4.32 -6.76 -16.65
N THR A 36 3.30 -7.40 -16.08
CA THR A 36 3.47 -8.36 -14.99
C THR A 36 3.19 -9.76 -15.50
N TYR A 37 4.23 -10.59 -15.56
CA TYR A 37 4.15 -11.96 -16.06
C TYR A 37 3.70 -12.94 -14.96
N MET A 38 2.73 -13.80 -15.27
CA MET A 38 2.20 -14.81 -14.33
C MET A 38 2.98 -16.12 -14.34
N TYR A 39 3.87 -16.29 -15.32
CA TYR A 39 4.62 -17.51 -15.57
C TYR A 39 6.04 -17.16 -16.01
N ASP A 40 6.97 -18.09 -15.84
CA ASP A 40 8.35 -17.91 -16.29
C ASP A 40 8.41 -17.74 -17.82
N ILE A 41 8.91 -16.58 -18.26
CA ILE A 41 9.08 -16.24 -19.67
C ILE A 41 10.57 -16.11 -20.00
N LYS A 42 10.96 -16.65 -21.17
CA LYS A 42 12.34 -16.51 -21.67
C LYS A 42 12.63 -15.05 -22.01
N LEU A 43 13.84 -14.58 -21.69
CA LEU A 43 14.28 -13.20 -21.90
C LEU A 43 14.01 -12.66 -23.31
N HIS A 44 14.27 -13.45 -24.36
CA HIS A 44 14.04 -13.01 -25.75
C HIS A 44 12.55 -12.75 -26.05
N GLN A 45 11.66 -13.59 -25.50
CA GLN A 45 10.21 -13.44 -25.70
C GLN A 45 9.73 -12.20 -24.96
N MET A 46 10.17 -12.01 -23.72
CA MET A 46 9.82 -10.82 -22.93
C MET A 46 10.29 -9.53 -23.60
N LYS A 47 11.49 -9.50 -24.19
CA LYS A 47 11.97 -8.33 -24.95
C LYS A 47 11.10 -8.06 -26.18
N ALA A 48 10.75 -9.11 -26.92
CA ALA A 48 9.85 -8.98 -28.07
C ALA A 48 8.47 -8.47 -27.67
N ASP A 49 7.89 -9.02 -26.60
CA ASP A 49 6.60 -8.60 -26.04
C ASP A 49 6.65 -7.12 -25.61
N MET A 50 7.74 -6.68 -24.94
CA MET A 50 7.94 -5.28 -24.55
C MET A 50 8.00 -4.34 -25.76
N GLU A 51 8.73 -4.70 -26.81
CA GLU A 51 8.84 -3.89 -28.03
C GLU A 51 7.53 -3.83 -28.81
N GLU A 52 6.81 -4.94 -28.91
CA GLU A 52 5.49 -5.00 -29.57
C GLU A 52 4.46 -4.15 -28.82
N LEU A 53 4.38 -4.32 -27.51
CA LEU A 53 3.49 -3.54 -26.67
C LEU A 53 3.85 -2.06 -26.69
N ALA A 54 5.14 -1.71 -26.65
CA ALA A 54 5.59 -0.33 -26.80
C ALA A 54 5.01 0.29 -28.08
N LYS A 55 5.18 -0.37 -29.23
CA LYS A 55 4.65 0.07 -30.53
C LYS A 55 3.12 0.21 -30.52
N LYS A 56 2.40 -0.74 -29.92
CA LYS A 56 0.93 -0.70 -29.79
C LYS A 56 0.50 0.53 -28.98
N TRP A 57 1.14 0.78 -27.85
CA TRP A 57 0.75 1.84 -26.91
C TRP A 57 1.12 3.23 -27.40
N VAL A 58 2.31 3.43 -27.99
CA VAL A 58 2.67 4.74 -28.56
C VAL A 58 1.83 5.11 -29.78
N LYS A 59 1.29 4.10 -30.49
CA LYS A 59 0.31 4.32 -31.57
C LYS A 59 -1.05 4.77 -31.03
N ARG A 60 -1.47 4.27 -29.85
CA ARG A 60 -2.71 4.68 -29.19
C ARG A 60 -2.58 6.05 -28.54
N TYR A 61 -1.49 6.27 -27.81
CA TYR A 61 -1.18 7.51 -27.11
C TYR A 61 0.20 8.01 -27.53
N PRO A 62 0.29 9.03 -28.41
CA PRO A 62 1.55 9.46 -29.02
C PRO A 62 2.44 10.29 -28.08
N VAL A 63 2.84 9.68 -26.96
CA VAL A 63 3.79 10.19 -25.96
C VAL A 63 4.94 9.21 -25.77
N SER A 64 6.09 9.71 -25.32
CA SER A 64 7.19 8.83 -24.92
C SER A 64 6.75 7.88 -23.80
N LEU A 65 7.24 6.64 -23.85
CA LEU A 65 6.79 5.54 -22.99
C LEU A 65 7.99 4.79 -22.41
N MET A 66 7.97 4.55 -21.09
CA MET A 66 8.87 3.61 -20.44
C MET A 66 8.14 2.30 -20.18
N VAL A 67 8.70 1.18 -20.64
CA VAL A 67 8.17 -0.16 -20.44
C VAL A 67 9.05 -0.94 -19.47
N SER A 68 8.43 -1.51 -18.44
CA SER A 68 9.12 -2.30 -17.41
C SER A 68 8.42 -3.64 -17.21
N ALA A 69 9.21 -4.69 -16.96
CA ALA A 69 8.71 -6.05 -16.77
C ALA A 69 8.82 -6.48 -15.30
N PHE A 70 7.77 -7.11 -14.77
CA PHE A 70 7.66 -7.58 -13.40
C PHE A 70 7.34 -9.09 -13.36
N ASP A 71 7.83 -9.76 -12.31
CA ASP A 71 7.52 -11.17 -12.04
C ASP A 71 6.16 -11.33 -11.34
N ASP A 72 5.77 -12.58 -11.10
CA ASP A 72 4.53 -12.94 -10.40
C ASP A 72 4.53 -12.54 -8.90
N HIS A 73 5.65 -12.03 -8.38
CA HIS A 73 5.78 -11.43 -7.06
C HIS A 73 5.74 -9.89 -7.10
N GLY A 74 5.54 -9.28 -8.27
CA GLY A 74 5.55 -7.82 -8.45
C GLY A 74 6.93 -7.19 -8.34
N ARG A 75 8.00 -7.97 -8.56
CA ARG A 75 9.39 -7.48 -8.55
C ARG A 75 9.86 -7.22 -9.97
N LEU A 76 10.60 -6.12 -10.15
CA LEU A 76 11.21 -5.78 -11.43
C LEU A 76 12.15 -6.90 -11.88
N ILE A 77 11.96 -7.40 -13.10
CA ILE A 77 12.83 -8.41 -13.70
C ILE A 77 14.09 -7.71 -14.21
N SER A 78 15.21 -7.97 -13.54
CA SER A 78 16.51 -7.42 -13.94
C SER A 78 17.13 -8.25 -15.07
N PHE A 79 17.63 -7.58 -16.12
CA PHE A 79 18.40 -8.21 -17.18
C PHE A 79 19.91 -8.19 -16.86
N SER A 80 20.29 -8.74 -15.71
CA SER A 80 21.71 -8.85 -15.34
C SER A 80 22.41 -9.85 -16.29
N GLY A 81 23.27 -9.35 -17.17
CA GLY A 81 24.10 -10.18 -18.07
C GLY A 81 23.97 -9.89 -19.58
N GLY A 82 23.17 -8.90 -19.99
CA GLY A 82 23.11 -8.39 -21.36
C GLY A 82 23.33 -6.88 -21.40
N ALA A 83 23.75 -6.34 -22.56
CA ALA A 83 24.10 -4.92 -22.76
C ALA A 83 22.92 -3.92 -22.70
N GLY A 84 21.87 -4.19 -21.93
CA GLY A 84 20.67 -3.36 -21.88
C GLY A 84 20.10 -3.20 -20.47
N GLU A 85 19.52 -2.03 -20.23
CA GLU A 85 18.79 -1.69 -19.00
C GLU A 85 17.55 -2.58 -18.81
N SER A 86 17.04 -2.67 -17.58
CA SER A 86 15.86 -3.51 -17.23
C SER A 86 14.51 -2.92 -17.68
N TYR A 87 14.56 -1.91 -18.56
CA TYR A 87 13.43 -1.18 -19.09
C TYR A 87 13.70 -0.80 -20.55
N LEU A 88 12.62 -0.62 -21.31
CA LEU A 88 12.64 -0.15 -22.69
C LEU A 88 12.05 1.27 -22.74
N ILE A 89 12.71 2.19 -23.41
CA ILE A 89 12.17 3.53 -23.68
C ILE A 89 11.75 3.61 -25.14
N ALA A 90 10.47 3.93 -25.39
CA ALA A 90 10.01 4.40 -26.68
C ALA A 90 10.04 5.93 -26.68
N LEU A 91 11.08 6.51 -27.28
CA LEU A 91 11.30 7.95 -27.31
C LEU A 91 10.68 8.55 -28.57
N LYS A 92 9.85 9.56 -28.40
CA LYS A 92 9.29 10.31 -29.53
C LYS A 92 10.33 11.27 -30.11
N VAL A 93 10.72 11.09 -31.38
CA VAL A 93 11.67 11.91 -32.13
C VAL A 93 11.05 12.26 -33.49
N ASP A 94 10.86 13.56 -33.76
CA ASP A 94 10.36 14.07 -35.05
C ASP A 94 9.09 13.39 -35.57
N GLY A 95 8.17 13.02 -34.67
CA GLY A 95 6.91 12.35 -34.99
C GLY A 95 7.01 10.83 -35.17
N SER A 96 8.20 10.26 -35.05
CA SER A 96 8.46 8.82 -35.00
C SER A 96 8.87 8.37 -33.59
N PHE A 97 8.96 7.05 -33.36
CA PHE A 97 9.32 6.49 -32.06
C PHE A 97 10.54 5.58 -32.18
N ASP A 98 11.61 5.93 -31.48
CA ASP A 98 12.82 5.13 -31.35
C ASP A 98 12.74 4.24 -30.10
N LEU A 99 13.03 2.94 -30.26
CA LEU A 99 13.05 1.97 -29.18
C LEU A 99 14.48 1.83 -28.63
N LEU A 100 14.69 2.18 -27.36
CA LEU A 100 16.00 2.30 -26.74
C LEU A 100 16.07 1.46 -25.45
N TRP A 101 17.00 0.51 -25.41
CA TRP A 101 17.33 -0.32 -24.23
C TRP A 101 18.44 0.31 -23.38
N LYS A 102 18.35 1.61 -23.10
CA LYS A 102 19.36 2.36 -22.37
C LYS A 102 18.74 3.53 -21.62
N SER A 103 19.45 4.06 -20.64
CA SER A 103 19.09 5.33 -20.02
C SER A 103 19.16 6.46 -21.05
N VAL A 104 18.14 7.31 -21.04
CA VAL A 104 18.02 8.50 -21.89
C VAL A 104 17.95 9.72 -20.96
N PRO A 105 18.70 10.80 -21.22
CA PRO A 105 18.64 11.99 -20.37
C PRO A 105 17.29 12.70 -20.53
N ASP A 106 16.81 13.31 -19.46
CA ASP A 106 15.52 14.03 -19.43
C ASP A 106 15.41 15.10 -20.53
N SER A 107 16.52 15.73 -20.90
CA SER A 107 16.58 16.75 -21.97
C SER A 107 16.25 16.22 -23.36
N SER A 108 16.31 14.90 -23.58
CA SER A 108 15.93 14.28 -24.85
C SER A 108 14.44 14.02 -24.97
N PHE A 109 13.68 14.10 -23.87
CA PHE A 109 12.24 13.88 -23.92
C PHE A 109 11.51 15.14 -24.40
N PRO A 110 10.51 14.98 -25.27
CA PRO A 110 9.67 16.10 -25.67
C PRO A 110 8.89 16.68 -24.49
N THR A 111 8.75 18.00 -24.45
CA THR A 111 8.16 18.73 -23.32
C THR A 111 6.68 19.08 -23.51
N GLU A 112 6.07 18.71 -24.64
CA GLU A 112 4.65 19.00 -24.93
C GLU A 112 3.73 18.28 -23.94
N VAL A 113 4.18 17.18 -23.34
CA VAL A 113 3.48 16.47 -22.26
C VAL A 113 3.34 17.29 -20.97
N LEU A 114 4.06 18.40 -20.82
CA LEU A 114 3.89 19.34 -19.70
C LEU A 114 2.68 20.26 -19.91
N ASP A 115 2.16 20.33 -21.14
CA ASP A 115 0.96 21.09 -21.47
C ASP A 115 -0.31 20.28 -21.18
N ALA A 116 -1.23 20.88 -20.43
CA ALA A 116 -2.46 20.25 -20.02
C ALA A 116 -3.40 20.02 -21.21
N ASP A 117 -3.46 20.96 -22.15
CA ASP A 117 -4.34 20.86 -23.32
C ASP A 117 -3.87 19.74 -24.26
N TYR A 118 -2.55 19.61 -24.43
CA TYR A 118 -1.96 18.48 -25.14
C TYR A 118 -2.33 17.14 -24.49
N LEU A 119 -2.14 17.00 -23.16
CA LEU A 119 -2.49 15.77 -22.44
C LEU A 119 -3.98 15.42 -22.56
N LEU A 120 -4.88 16.40 -22.40
CA LEU A 120 -6.33 16.20 -22.58
C LEU A 120 -6.67 15.79 -24.02
N SER A 121 -5.90 16.27 -25.01
CA SER A 121 -6.09 15.89 -26.40
C SER A 121 -5.65 14.46 -26.71
N VAL A 122 -4.62 13.97 -26.01
CA VAL A 122 -4.08 12.61 -26.14
C VAL A 122 -4.94 11.60 -25.39
N TYR A 123 -5.31 11.91 -24.15
CA TYR A 123 -6.01 11.00 -23.23
C TYR A 123 -7.52 11.29 -23.13
N LYS A 124 -8.16 11.53 -24.28
CA LYS A 124 -9.61 11.87 -24.35
C LYS A 124 -10.51 10.75 -23.83
N ASP A 125 -10.05 9.51 -23.89
CA ASP A 125 -10.80 8.31 -23.49
C ASP A 125 -10.48 7.85 -22.06
N ILE A 126 -9.61 8.57 -21.33
CA ILE A 126 -9.25 8.24 -19.95
C ILE A 126 -9.88 9.25 -18.99
N ASN A 127 -10.53 8.75 -17.96
CA ASN A 127 -11.03 9.59 -16.88
C ASN A 127 -9.85 10.29 -16.18
N PHE A 128 -10.03 11.56 -15.86
CA PHE A 128 -9.04 12.32 -15.12
C PHE A 128 -9.69 13.04 -13.95
N ARG A 129 -8.85 13.37 -12.96
CA ARG A 129 -9.22 14.18 -11.81
C ARG A 129 -8.25 15.34 -11.69
N THR A 130 -8.77 16.47 -11.24
CA THR A 130 -7.93 17.64 -10.93
C THR A 130 -7.39 17.56 -9.51
N GLN A 131 -6.31 18.29 -9.23
CA GLN A 131 -5.78 18.39 -7.86
C GLN A 131 -6.83 18.84 -6.84
N GLU A 132 -7.75 19.73 -7.22
CA GLU A 132 -8.80 20.21 -6.34
C GLU A 132 -9.83 19.12 -6.03
N GLU A 133 -10.22 18.30 -7.00
CA GLU A 133 -11.11 17.15 -6.77
C GLU A 133 -10.45 16.08 -5.89
N ILE A 134 -9.16 15.82 -6.10
CA ILE A 134 -8.38 14.92 -5.23
C ILE A 134 -8.32 15.49 -3.81
N ARG A 135 -8.08 16.81 -3.66
CA ARG A 135 -8.04 17.46 -2.35
C ARG A 135 -9.39 17.42 -1.67
N GLN A 136 -10.48 17.66 -2.39
CA GLN A 136 -11.84 17.60 -1.87
C GLN A 136 -12.17 16.19 -1.40
N SER A 137 -11.99 15.17 -2.25
CA SER A 137 -12.21 13.76 -1.87
C SER A 137 -11.34 13.30 -0.69
N ALA A 138 -10.08 13.75 -0.62
CA ALA A 138 -9.22 13.52 0.54
C ALA A 138 -9.77 14.19 1.81
N GLN A 139 -10.28 15.42 1.73
CA GLN A 139 -10.91 16.08 2.87
C GLN A 139 -12.19 15.37 3.32
N GLU A 140 -12.98 14.87 2.37
CA GLU A 140 -14.21 14.15 2.68
C GLU A 140 -13.95 12.83 3.39
N SER A 141 -12.97 12.05 2.93
CA SER A 141 -12.55 10.81 3.58
C SER A 141 -11.98 11.01 5.00
N LEU A 142 -11.48 12.22 5.31
CA LEU A 142 -10.98 12.57 6.65
C LEU A 142 -12.07 13.04 7.63
N LYS A 143 -13.27 13.41 7.16
CA LYS A 143 -14.41 13.80 8.02
C LYS A 143 -14.71 12.74 9.12
N PRO A 144 -14.83 11.43 8.83
CA PRO A 144 -15.07 10.43 9.88
C PRO A 144 -13.91 10.31 10.87
N MET A 145 -12.67 10.40 10.39
CA MET A 145 -11.49 10.27 11.25
C MET A 145 -11.34 11.45 12.22
N ARG A 146 -11.73 12.66 11.80
CA ARG A 146 -11.80 13.84 12.69
C ARG A 146 -12.85 13.66 13.78
N ARG A 147 -14.02 13.11 13.47
CA ARG A 147 -15.06 12.80 14.48
C ARG A 147 -14.56 11.77 15.49
N LEU A 148 -13.88 10.71 15.02
CA LEU A 148 -13.31 9.70 15.91
C LEU A 148 -12.24 10.30 16.84
N LYS A 149 -11.32 11.13 16.31
CA LYS A 149 -10.32 11.83 17.12
C LYS A 149 -10.96 12.69 18.21
N PHE A 150 -12.04 13.39 17.89
CA PHE A 150 -12.77 14.20 18.86
C PHE A 150 -13.40 13.35 19.97
N LEU A 151 -14.02 12.22 19.62
CA LEU A 151 -14.57 11.27 20.61
C LEU A 151 -13.48 10.70 21.52
N ILE A 152 -12.33 10.31 20.95
CA ILE A 152 -11.17 9.83 21.72
C ILE A 152 -10.65 10.93 22.66
N LEU A 153 -10.56 12.18 22.20
CA LEU A 153 -10.07 13.30 23.02
C LEU A 153 -11.02 13.58 24.19
N ILE A 154 -12.33 13.58 23.97
CA ILE A 154 -13.31 13.69 25.05
C ILE A 154 -13.14 12.54 26.05
N TRP A 155 -13.04 11.31 25.55
CA TRP A 155 -12.95 10.15 26.42
C TRP A 155 -11.62 10.06 27.19
N ALA A 156 -10.50 10.46 26.59
CA ALA A 156 -9.17 10.35 27.17
C ALA A 156 -8.76 11.55 28.03
N VAL A 157 -9.29 12.75 27.76
CA VAL A 157 -8.90 13.98 28.47
C VAL A 157 -10.04 14.49 29.34
N PHE A 158 -11.23 14.70 28.76
CA PHE A 158 -12.33 15.32 29.48
C PHE A 158 -12.90 14.41 30.57
N ILE A 159 -13.06 13.11 30.32
CA ILE A 159 -13.58 12.19 31.33
C ILE A 159 -12.60 12.05 32.52
N PRO A 160 -11.30 11.78 32.31
CA PRO A 160 -10.34 11.72 33.43
C PRO A 160 -10.18 13.06 34.16
N ALA A 161 -10.18 14.18 33.43
CA ALA A 161 -10.13 15.50 34.06
C ALA A 161 -11.38 15.78 34.91
N LEU A 162 -12.57 15.41 34.43
CA LEU A 162 -13.81 15.53 35.20
C LEU A 162 -13.78 14.66 36.45
N ILE A 163 -13.30 13.41 36.33
CA ILE A 163 -13.10 12.52 37.48
C ILE A 163 -12.11 13.12 38.48
N ALA A 164 -10.98 13.65 38.00
CA ALA A 164 -9.96 14.27 38.85
C ALA A 164 -10.46 15.54 39.56
N VAL A 165 -11.27 16.36 38.88
CA VAL A 165 -11.93 17.53 39.50
C VAL A 165 -12.94 17.08 40.54
N LEU A 166 -13.76 16.07 40.24
CA LEU A 166 -14.69 15.50 41.20
C LEU A 166 -13.95 14.91 42.41
N GLU A 167 -12.80 14.26 42.20
CA GLU A 167 -11.93 13.73 43.26
C GLU A 167 -11.31 14.85 44.09
N PHE A 168 -10.84 15.93 43.47
CA PHE A 168 -10.29 17.11 44.15
C PHE A 168 -11.30 17.82 45.04
N PHE A 169 -12.56 17.89 44.61
CA PHE A 169 -13.67 18.41 45.42
C PHE A 169 -14.33 17.34 46.30
N SER A 170 -13.88 16.08 46.24
CA SER A 170 -14.48 15.02 47.03
C SER A 170 -13.96 15.03 48.46
N PRO A 171 -14.84 14.92 49.47
CA PRO A 171 -14.40 14.75 50.84
C PRO A 171 -13.64 13.42 51.04
N THR A 172 -12.95 13.28 52.18
CA THR A 172 -12.05 12.17 52.60
C THR A 172 -12.57 10.73 52.40
N TRP A 173 -13.85 10.55 52.09
CA TRP A 173 -14.48 9.27 51.79
C TRP A 173 -14.05 8.65 50.44
N VAL A 174 -13.55 9.42 49.46
CA VAL A 174 -13.09 8.82 48.18
C VAL A 174 -11.79 8.04 48.34
N ALA A 175 -10.86 8.51 49.18
CA ALA A 175 -9.69 7.72 49.55
C ALA A 175 -10.08 6.42 50.27
N LEU A 176 -11.11 6.46 51.12
CA LEU A 176 -11.70 5.28 51.75
C LEU A 176 -12.36 4.34 50.75
N ILE A 177 -13.02 4.86 49.70
CA ILE A 177 -13.58 4.04 48.62
C ILE A 177 -12.47 3.39 47.78
N ALA A 178 -11.42 4.11 47.43
CA ALA A 178 -10.28 3.56 46.70
C ALA A 178 -9.58 2.45 47.50
N LEU A 179 -9.39 2.67 48.81
CA LEU A 179 -8.88 1.67 49.75
C LEU A 179 -9.83 0.45 49.82
N ALA A 180 -11.13 0.68 50.00
CA ALA A 180 -12.12 -0.40 50.06
C ALA A 180 -12.17 -1.20 48.74
N TYR A 181 -12.06 -0.54 47.59
CA TYR A 181 -12.06 -1.17 46.27
C TYR A 181 -10.80 -2.01 46.05
N SER A 182 -9.62 -1.49 46.41
CA SER A 182 -8.36 -2.24 46.31
C SER A 182 -8.33 -3.46 47.24
N LEU A 183 -8.82 -3.32 48.48
CA LEU A 183 -8.98 -4.43 49.43
C LEU A 183 -10.00 -5.46 48.91
N TRP A 184 -11.11 -5.00 48.34
CA TRP A 184 -12.09 -5.88 47.70
C TRP A 184 -11.50 -6.65 46.52
N GLN A 185 -10.74 -5.99 45.64
CA GLN A 185 -10.06 -6.67 44.53
C GLN A 185 -9.05 -7.71 45.03
N ALA A 186 -8.25 -7.37 46.04
CA ALA A 186 -7.31 -8.31 46.66
C ALA A 186 -8.03 -9.53 47.24
N TYR A 187 -9.16 -9.31 47.93
CA TYR A 187 -10.01 -10.37 48.45
C TYR A 187 -10.60 -11.25 47.34
N GLN A 188 -11.08 -10.67 46.24
CA GLN A 188 -11.56 -11.43 45.08
C GLN A 188 -10.46 -12.32 44.47
N LYS A 189 -9.22 -11.82 44.37
CA LYS A 189 -8.06 -12.62 43.93
C LYS A 189 -7.72 -13.74 44.91
N TYR A 190 -7.80 -13.49 46.22
CA TYR A 190 -7.60 -14.51 47.25
C TYR A 190 -8.63 -15.64 47.14
N LEU A 191 -9.91 -15.32 46.92
CA LEU A 191 -10.95 -16.33 46.72
C LEU A 191 -10.71 -17.20 45.48
N ILE A 192 -10.17 -16.62 44.42
CA ILE A 192 -9.80 -17.35 43.20
C ILE A 192 -8.61 -18.28 43.48
N MET A 193 -7.56 -17.78 44.14
CA MET A 193 -6.35 -18.57 44.47
C MET A 193 -6.65 -19.72 45.44
N THR A 194 -7.59 -19.54 46.37
CA THR A 194 -8.01 -20.58 47.32
C THR A 194 -9.06 -21.54 46.75
N GLY A 195 -9.41 -21.42 45.46
CA GLY A 195 -10.38 -22.28 44.79
C GLY A 195 -11.84 -22.08 45.22
N ARG A 196 -12.12 -21.10 46.09
CA ARG A 196 -13.47 -20.77 46.56
C ARG A 196 -14.30 -20.01 45.52
N LYS A 197 -13.64 -19.50 44.47
CA LYS A 197 -14.27 -18.85 43.32
C LYS A 197 -13.60 -19.30 42.03
N VAL A 198 -14.40 -19.74 41.06
CA VAL A 198 -13.90 -20.11 39.73
C VAL A 198 -13.67 -18.83 38.90
N LYS A 199 -12.55 -18.77 38.16
CA LYS A 199 -12.28 -17.68 37.21
C LYS A 199 -13.38 -17.65 36.14
N LYS A 200 -13.67 -16.47 35.60
CA LYS A 200 -14.62 -16.35 34.48
C LYS A 200 -14.00 -16.96 33.23
N ASP A 201 -14.81 -17.61 32.39
CA ASP A 201 -14.32 -18.22 31.14
C ASP A 201 -13.58 -17.23 30.24
N ALA A 202 -14.08 -16.00 30.12
CA ALA A 202 -13.41 -14.93 29.38
C ALA A 202 -12.01 -14.55 29.93
N GLU A 203 -11.78 -14.72 31.24
CA GLU A 203 -10.48 -14.47 31.86
C GLU A 203 -9.52 -15.65 31.61
N ILE A 204 -10.05 -16.88 31.65
CA ILE A 204 -9.31 -18.10 31.31
C ILE A 204 -8.87 -18.07 29.83
N GLU A 205 -9.75 -17.65 28.92
CA GLU A 205 -9.42 -17.51 27.50
C GLU A 205 -8.31 -16.48 27.27
N LYS A 206 -8.38 -15.32 27.94
CA LYS A 206 -7.32 -14.30 27.88
C LYS A 206 -5.99 -14.81 28.40
N GLU A 207 -5.98 -15.57 29.49
CA GLU A 207 -4.75 -16.17 30.02
C GLU A 207 -4.17 -17.21 29.05
N LYS A 208 -5.01 -18.08 28.47
CA LYS A 208 -4.59 -19.04 27.45
C LYS A 208 -4.06 -18.36 26.20
N GLU A 209 -4.68 -17.28 25.75
CA GLU A 209 -4.19 -16.47 24.64
C GLU A 209 -2.84 -15.84 24.96
N LYS A 210 -2.70 -15.23 26.14
CA LYS A 210 -1.44 -14.65 26.61
C LYS A 210 -0.33 -15.70 26.70
N GLN A 211 -0.60 -16.86 27.30
CA GLN A 211 0.37 -17.96 27.34
C GLN A 211 0.77 -18.44 25.95
N ARG A 212 -0.19 -18.55 25.02
CA ARG A 212 0.13 -18.87 23.62
C ARG A 212 1.01 -17.81 22.99
N MET A 213 0.70 -16.52 23.15
CA MET A 213 1.52 -15.42 22.63
C MET A 213 2.93 -15.44 23.22
N GLU A 214 3.07 -15.60 24.54
CA GLU A 214 4.35 -15.67 25.22
C GLU A 214 5.17 -16.89 24.77
N HIS A 215 4.52 -18.04 24.62
CA HIS A 215 5.17 -19.25 24.11
C HIS A 215 5.66 -19.07 22.66
N HIS A 216 4.85 -18.48 21.78
CA HIS A 216 5.27 -18.15 20.42
C HIS A 216 6.42 -17.13 20.42
N HIS A 217 6.32 -16.07 21.22
CA HIS A 217 7.34 -15.04 21.33
C HIS A 217 8.68 -15.60 21.80
N TYR A 218 8.66 -16.42 22.85
CA TYR A 218 9.84 -17.11 23.38
C TYR A 218 10.54 -17.95 22.29
N HIS A 219 9.79 -18.75 21.53
CA HIS A 219 10.38 -19.53 20.44
C HIS A 219 10.89 -18.68 19.27
N CYS A 220 10.28 -17.53 19.01
CA CYS A 220 10.79 -16.56 18.04
C CYS A 220 12.10 -15.90 18.52
N GLU A 221 12.23 -15.59 19.81
CA GLU A 221 13.47 -15.03 20.38
C GLU A 221 14.63 -16.03 20.36
N LEU A 222 14.35 -17.33 20.55
CA LEU A 222 15.36 -18.38 20.48
C LEU A 222 15.91 -18.63 19.06
N ASN A 223 15.16 -18.25 18.02
CA ASN A 223 15.57 -18.45 16.63
C ASN A 223 15.22 -17.23 15.75
N PRO A 224 15.94 -16.10 15.93
CA PRO A 224 15.67 -14.87 15.20
C PRO A 224 15.84 -15.05 13.68
N ASP A 225 16.83 -15.84 13.24
CA ASP A 225 17.08 -16.10 11.82
C ASP A 225 15.94 -16.90 11.18
N GLY A 226 15.44 -17.91 11.88
CA GLY A 226 14.27 -18.69 11.44
C GLY A 226 13.01 -17.83 11.32
N PHE A 227 12.80 -16.92 12.27
CA PHE A 227 11.69 -15.96 12.21
C PHE A 227 11.84 -15.00 11.02
N VAL A 228 13.02 -14.41 10.81
CA VAL A 228 13.28 -13.53 9.67
C VAL A 228 13.04 -14.26 8.35
N ARG A 229 13.49 -15.51 8.23
CA ARG A 229 13.23 -16.35 7.05
C ARG A 229 11.74 -16.57 6.82
N LEU A 230 11.01 -17.03 7.84
CA LEU A 230 9.56 -17.26 7.76
C LEU A 230 8.80 -15.98 7.39
N ARG A 231 9.16 -14.86 7.99
CA ARG A 231 8.59 -13.55 7.68
C ARG A 231 8.81 -13.19 6.21
N ASN A 232 10.01 -13.40 5.69
CA ASN A 232 10.33 -13.13 4.29
C ASN A 232 9.59 -14.07 3.33
N GLU A 233 9.44 -15.35 3.69
CA GLU A 233 8.63 -16.32 2.93
C GLU A 233 7.16 -15.90 2.89
N ASN A 234 6.59 -15.50 4.03
CA ASN A 234 5.23 -15.00 4.11
C ASN A 234 5.02 -13.75 3.25
N PHE A 235 5.97 -12.80 3.26
CA PHE A 235 5.88 -11.63 2.39
C PHE A 235 5.93 -12.00 0.90
N LYS A 236 6.78 -12.95 0.50
CA LYS A 236 6.83 -13.44 -0.89
C LYS A 236 5.54 -14.13 -1.31
N ALA A 237 4.96 -14.94 -0.43
CA ALA A 237 3.71 -15.65 -0.67
C ALA A 237 2.53 -14.67 -0.77
N ASP A 238 2.46 -13.68 0.13
CA ASP A 238 1.43 -12.63 0.10
C ASP A 238 1.55 -11.75 -1.14
N ALA A 239 2.76 -11.36 -1.54
CA ALA A 239 2.99 -10.63 -2.79
C ALA A 239 2.46 -11.41 -4.00
N LYS A 240 2.83 -12.68 -4.12
CA LYS A 240 2.35 -13.55 -5.21
C LYS A 240 0.84 -13.72 -5.19
N TYR A 241 0.25 -13.91 -4.01
CA TYR A 241 -1.19 -14.03 -3.85
C TYR A 241 -1.92 -12.75 -4.30
N ARG A 242 -1.43 -11.57 -3.93
CA ARG A 242 -2.01 -10.28 -4.36
C ARG A 242 -1.94 -10.11 -5.86
N THR A 243 -0.77 -10.33 -6.45
CA THR A 243 -0.56 -10.24 -7.91
C THR A 243 -1.46 -11.22 -8.66
N ARG A 244 -1.59 -12.45 -8.17
CA ARG A 244 -2.48 -13.45 -8.78
C ARG A 244 -3.95 -13.08 -8.65
N LYS A 245 -4.37 -12.64 -7.46
CA LYS A 245 -5.75 -12.20 -7.22
C LYS A 245 -6.12 -11.02 -8.12
N GLU A 246 -5.19 -10.10 -8.34
CA GLU A 246 -5.36 -8.99 -9.28
C GLU A 246 -5.53 -9.50 -10.72
N TYR A 247 -4.64 -10.38 -11.18
CA TYR A 247 -4.74 -11.01 -12.50
C TYR A 247 -6.07 -11.75 -12.71
N ASP A 248 -6.54 -12.49 -11.70
CA ASP A 248 -7.79 -13.24 -11.77
C ASP A 248 -9.03 -12.32 -11.70
N ALA A 249 -8.93 -11.16 -11.05
CA ALA A 249 -10.00 -10.16 -10.98
C ALA A 249 -10.17 -9.35 -12.28
N LEU A 250 -9.13 -9.26 -13.11
CA LEU A 250 -9.23 -8.68 -14.43
C LEU A 250 -10.03 -9.63 -15.35
N SER A 251 -11.05 -9.07 -16.03
CA SER A 251 -11.90 -9.78 -16.99
C SER A 251 -11.29 -9.79 -18.38
#